data_AF-A0A0L8I1B9-F1
#
_entry.id   AF-A0A0L8I1B9-F1
#
_cell.length_a   1.000
_cell.length_b   1.000
_cell.length_c   1.000
_cell.angle_alpha   90.00
_cell.angle_beta   90.00
_cell.angle_gamma   90.00
#
_symmetry.space_group_name_H-M   'P 1'
#
loop_
_entity.id
_entity.type
_entity.pdbx_description
1 polymer ?
#
loop_
_entity_poly.entity_id
_entity_poly.type
_entity_poly.pdbx_seq_one_letter_code
_entity_poly.pdbx_strand_id
1 'polypeptide(L)'
;GRTAHSAFKLPLDLVRAEVPTCNISKNSEEAEVLRQCRLIVWDECTMANKGALEALDRSLKDIRDSTASMGGVTLLLSGDFQQTLPVIPKGTRADEVKMSCLSTNMRAHLLGDSTSAAFAEDILALGEGKLPRNDMGDISISELCNTVDNPSDLLETVFPNLESNYADINWLSERTILAPKNVGVSAINDQPNS
;
A
#
# COMPACT_ATOMS: atom_id res chain seq x y z
N GLY A 1 14.28 9.42 3.46
CA GLY A 1 12.92 9.70 2.92
C GLY A 1 12.04 10.27 4.01
N ARG A 2 10.91 10.89 3.64
CA ARG A 2 9.85 11.35 4.55
C ARG A 2 8.51 10.88 3.98
N THR A 3 7.48 10.71 4.82
CA THR A 3 6.13 10.44 4.29
C THR A 3 5.66 11.60 3.43
N ALA A 4 4.90 11.34 2.37
CA ALA A 4 4.40 12.38 1.48
C ALA A 4 3.55 13.44 2.22
N HIS A 5 2.76 13.01 3.21
CA HIS A 5 2.00 13.91 4.07
C HIS A 5 2.89 14.90 4.82
N SER A 6 4.03 14.45 5.37
CA SER A 6 4.97 15.34 6.06
C SER A 6 5.78 16.19 5.09
N ALA A 7 6.23 15.60 3.98
CA ALA A 7 7.06 16.28 2.99
C ALA A 7 6.32 17.43 2.29
N PHE A 8 5.05 17.19 1.93
CA PHE A 8 4.23 18.16 1.20
C PHE A 8 3.21 18.87 2.08
N LYS A 9 3.19 18.61 3.40
CA LYS A 9 2.18 19.15 4.33
C LYS A 9 0.75 19.01 3.78
N LEU A 10 0.44 17.80 3.31
CA LEU A 10 -0.87 17.51 2.72
C LEU A 10 -1.96 17.65 3.80
N PRO A 11 -3.08 18.31 3.50
CA PRO A 11 -4.19 18.37 4.43
C PRO A 11 -4.77 16.98 4.68
N LEU A 12 -5.29 16.72 5.89
CA LEU A 12 -5.85 15.41 6.25
C LEU A 12 -7.20 15.15 5.55
N ASP A 13 -7.95 16.21 5.24
CA ASP A 13 -9.29 16.16 4.65
C ASP A 13 -9.29 16.49 3.14
N LEU A 14 -8.40 15.83 2.38
CA LEU A 14 -8.26 16.01 0.92
C LEU A 14 -9.54 15.70 0.13
N VAL A 15 -10.47 14.94 0.71
CA VAL A 15 -11.75 14.53 0.08
C VAL A 15 -12.80 15.64 0.14
N ARG A 16 -12.66 16.63 1.04
CA ARG A 16 -13.65 17.69 1.26
C ARG A 16 -13.21 19.07 0.76
N ALA A 17 -11.95 19.22 0.36
CA ALA A 17 -11.45 20.48 -0.16
C ALA A 17 -11.86 20.64 -1.63
N GLU A 18 -12.63 21.69 -1.95
CA GLU A 18 -12.98 22.03 -3.34
C GLU A 18 -11.74 22.36 -4.18
N VAL A 19 -10.68 22.87 -3.53
CA VAL A 19 -9.39 23.19 -4.15
C VAL A 19 -8.27 22.69 -3.24
N PRO A 20 -7.87 21.40 -3.31
CA PRO A 20 -6.85 20.87 -2.44
C PRO A 20 -5.49 21.46 -2.82
N THR A 21 -4.75 21.93 -1.82
CA THR A 21 -3.39 22.49 -1.91
C THR A 21 -2.55 21.99 -0.75
N CYS A 22 -1.23 21.91 -0.95
CA CYS A 22 -0.27 21.66 0.11
C CYS A 22 -0.22 22.85 1.07
N ASN A 23 -0.14 22.60 2.38
CA ASN A 23 0.02 23.65 3.38
C ASN A 23 1.48 24.12 3.48
N ILE A 24 2.04 24.57 2.35
CA ILE A 24 3.38 25.10 2.21
C ILE A 24 3.27 26.56 1.79
N SER A 25 3.73 27.47 2.64
CA SER A 25 3.79 28.89 2.30
C SER A 25 4.85 29.12 1.21
N LYS A 26 4.53 29.94 0.22
CA LYS A 26 5.45 30.30 -0.87
C LYS A 26 6.77 30.91 -0.38
N ASN A 27 6.79 31.53 0.81
CA ASN A 27 7.99 32.14 1.39
C ASN A 27 8.69 31.24 2.42
N SER A 28 8.32 29.97 2.52
CA SER A 28 8.93 29.01 3.45
C SER A 28 10.23 28.42 2.91
N GLU A 29 11.08 27.90 3.80
CA GLU A 29 12.29 27.16 3.43
C GLU A 29 11.95 25.91 2.61
N GLU A 30 10.84 25.23 2.90
CA GLU A 30 10.38 24.08 2.12
C GLU A 30 9.99 24.46 0.69
N ALA A 31 9.39 25.65 0.50
CA ALA A 31 9.09 26.15 -0.83
C ALA A 31 10.37 26.40 -1.64
N GLU A 32 11.45 26.87 -1.02
CA GLU A 32 12.73 27.04 -1.73
C GLU A 32 13.33 25.71 -2.18
N VAL A 33 13.25 24.68 -1.34
CA VAL A 33 13.67 23.33 -1.73
C VAL A 33 12.85 22.85 -2.94
N LEU A 34 11.53 23.08 -2.93
CA LEU A 34 10.64 22.69 -4.04
C LEU A 34 10.86 23.51 -5.32
N ARG A 35 11.30 24.77 -5.22
CA ARG A 35 11.70 25.57 -6.40
C ARG A 35 12.90 25.00 -7.11
N GLN A 36 13.90 24.57 -6.35
CA GLN A 36 15.15 24.02 -6.90
C GLN A 36 15.02 22.53 -7.28
N CYS A 37 13.99 21.85 -6.77
CA CYS A 37 13.73 20.45 -7.02
C CYS A 37 13.51 20.17 -8.53
N ARG A 38 14.15 19.13 -9.05
CA ARG A 38 13.97 18.67 -10.45
C ARG A 38 13.27 17.31 -10.55
N LEU A 39 13.37 16.51 -9.50
CA LEU A 39 12.82 15.16 -9.43
C LEU A 39 12.22 14.94 -8.05
N ILE A 40 10.96 14.52 -8.02
CA ILE A 40 10.29 13.97 -6.83
C ILE A 40 10.12 12.48 -7.06
N VAL A 41 10.60 11.68 -6.11
CA VAL A 41 10.33 10.25 -6.06
C VAL A 41 9.30 10.01 -4.96
N TRP A 42 8.15 9.49 -5.34
CA TRP A 42 7.06 9.15 -4.43
C TRP A 42 6.86 7.65 -4.46
N ASP A 43 7.37 6.97 -3.44
CA ASP A 43 7.20 5.54 -3.24
C ASP A 43 5.88 5.22 -2.52
N GLU A 44 5.32 4.03 -2.78
CA GLU A 44 3.98 3.62 -2.34
C GLU A 44 2.87 4.62 -2.70
N CYS A 45 2.92 5.20 -3.90
CA CYS A 45 1.94 6.19 -4.37
C CYS A 45 0.51 5.65 -4.44
N THR A 46 0.34 4.33 -4.44
CA THR A 46 -0.95 3.62 -4.50
C THR A 46 -1.81 3.88 -3.27
N MET A 47 -1.19 4.20 -2.12
CA MET A 47 -1.89 4.63 -0.92
C MET A 47 -2.26 6.12 -0.92
N ALA A 48 -1.82 6.89 -1.91
CA ALA A 48 -2.17 8.31 -2.04
C ALA A 48 -3.48 8.47 -2.81
N ASN A 49 -4.39 9.29 -2.29
CA ASN A 49 -5.62 9.62 -3.01
C ASN A 49 -5.32 10.57 -4.18
N LYS A 50 -6.24 10.60 -5.17
CA LYS A 50 -6.16 11.56 -6.29
C LYS A 50 -6.00 13.01 -5.82
N GLY A 51 -6.70 13.38 -4.73
CA GLY A 51 -6.62 14.72 -4.15
C GLY A 51 -5.20 15.13 -3.74
N ALA A 52 -4.36 14.21 -3.27
CA ALA A 52 -2.98 14.47 -2.89
C ALA A 52 -2.10 14.83 -4.09
N LEU A 53 -2.29 14.12 -5.21
CA LEU A 53 -1.57 14.43 -6.45
C LEU A 53 -1.99 15.78 -7.02
N GLU A 54 -3.29 16.11 -6.97
CA GLU A 54 -3.78 17.41 -7.42
C GLU A 54 -3.31 18.55 -6.49
N ALA A 55 -3.27 18.32 -5.18
CA ALA A 55 -2.72 19.28 -4.21
C ALA A 55 -1.25 19.59 -4.50
N LEU A 56 -0.47 18.54 -4.75
CA LEU A 56 0.94 18.67 -5.10
C LEU A 56 1.12 19.44 -6.42
N ASP A 57 0.37 19.09 -7.46
CA ASP A 57 0.42 19.78 -8.76
C ASP A 57 0.14 21.28 -8.63
N ARG A 58 -0.97 21.65 -7.95
CA ARG A 58 -1.35 23.05 -7.75
C ARG A 58 -0.30 23.81 -6.94
N SER A 59 0.21 23.22 -5.86
CA SER A 59 1.21 23.88 -5.02
C SER A 59 2.56 24.02 -5.73
N LEU A 60 2.98 23.06 -6.55
CA LEU A 60 4.21 23.20 -7.34
C LEU A 60 4.08 24.27 -8.41
N LYS A 61 2.92 24.40 -9.05
CA LYS A 61 2.62 25.48 -9.99
C LYS A 61 2.70 26.85 -9.32
N ASP A 62 2.11 27.00 -8.13
CA ASP A 62 2.15 28.25 -7.37
C ASP A 62 3.55 28.60 -6.83
N ILE A 63 4.26 27.64 -6.24
CA ILE A 63 5.59 27.84 -5.67
C ILE A 63 6.61 28.23 -6.75
N ARG A 64 6.49 27.65 -7.95
CA ARG A 64 7.43 27.83 -9.07
C ARG A 64 6.99 28.86 -10.10
N ASP A 65 5.85 29.51 -9.89
CA ASP A 65 5.27 30.47 -10.85
C ASP A 65 5.19 29.88 -12.27
N SER A 66 4.73 28.63 -12.36
CA SER A 66 4.71 27.86 -13.61
C SER A 66 3.33 27.30 -13.87
N THR A 67 2.92 27.30 -15.14
CA THR A 67 1.68 26.66 -15.60
C THR A 67 1.87 25.21 -16.01
N ALA A 68 3.12 24.74 -16.09
CA ALA A 68 3.45 23.37 -16.45
C ALA A 68 2.97 22.38 -15.37
N SER A 69 2.62 21.16 -15.78
CA SER A 69 2.28 20.08 -14.85
C SER A 69 3.39 19.87 -13.82
N MET A 70 3.02 19.67 -12.56
CA MET A 70 3.90 19.57 -11.39
C MET A 70 4.90 20.74 -11.29
N GLY A 71 4.55 21.93 -11.79
CA GLY A 71 5.44 23.09 -11.86
C GLY A 71 6.70 22.87 -12.70
N GLY A 72 6.73 21.84 -13.55
CA GLY A 72 7.91 21.43 -14.32
C GLY A 72 8.87 20.49 -13.57
N VAL A 73 8.46 19.95 -12.42
CA VAL A 73 9.18 18.87 -11.72
C VAL A 73 8.88 17.53 -12.39
N THR A 74 9.89 16.68 -12.55
CA THR A 74 9.66 15.28 -12.91
C THR A 74 9.16 14.51 -11.69
N LEU A 75 8.00 13.88 -11.79
CA LEU A 75 7.44 13.05 -10.73
C LEU A 75 7.57 11.57 -11.09
N LEU A 76 8.37 10.84 -10.31
CA LEU A 76 8.49 9.39 -10.39
C LEU A 76 7.60 8.77 -9.31
N LEU A 77 6.54 8.10 -9.75
CA LEU A 77 5.64 7.35 -8.89
C LEU A 77 6.06 5.88 -8.87
N SER A 78 6.28 5.35 -7.68
CA SER A 78 6.54 3.94 -7.41
C SER A 78 5.47 3.44 -6.45
N GLY A 79 5.04 2.20 -6.61
CA GLY A 79 4.02 1.59 -5.77
C GLY A 79 3.51 0.29 -6.36
N ASP A 80 3.02 -0.59 -5.50
CA ASP A 80 2.34 -1.81 -5.92
C ASP A 80 0.85 -1.53 -6.07
N PHE A 81 0.37 -1.45 -7.32
CA PHE A 81 -1.04 -1.21 -7.64
C PHE A 81 -1.93 -2.43 -7.36
N GLN A 82 -1.33 -3.57 -7.00
CA GLN A 82 -2.02 -4.77 -6.54
C GLN A 82 -2.13 -4.84 -5.02
N GLN A 83 -1.53 -3.91 -4.27
CA GLN A 83 -1.75 -3.76 -2.83
C GLN A 83 -2.99 -2.91 -2.54
N THR A 84 -3.65 -3.24 -1.42
CA THR A 84 -4.90 -2.65 -0.92
C THR A 84 -5.06 -1.17 -1.28
N LEU A 85 -6.12 -0.88 -2.04
CA LEU A 85 -6.52 0.48 -2.41
C LEU A 85 -6.58 1.39 -1.17
N PRO A 86 -6.36 2.72 -1.33
CA PRO A 86 -6.45 3.64 -0.21
C PRO A 86 -7.83 3.51 0.45
N VAL A 87 -7.87 3.34 1.76
CA VAL A 87 -9.13 3.23 2.51
C VAL A 87 -9.83 4.58 2.45
N ILE A 88 -10.86 4.71 1.61
CA ILE A 88 -11.75 5.87 1.57
C ILE A 88 -12.99 5.53 2.40
N PRO A 89 -13.17 6.10 3.61
CA PRO A 89 -14.41 5.92 4.34
C PRO A 89 -15.57 6.47 3.50
N LYS A 90 -16.49 5.60 3.08
CA LYS A 90 -17.67 5.90 2.24
C LYS A 90 -17.39 6.19 0.75
N GLY A 91 -16.25 5.77 0.21
CA GLY A 91 -15.98 5.86 -1.24
C GLY A 91 -16.84 4.90 -2.06
N THR A 92 -17.32 5.36 -3.23
CA THR A 92 -18.01 4.51 -4.20
C THR A 92 -17.02 3.83 -5.15
N ARG A 93 -17.32 2.59 -5.60
CA ARG A 93 -16.50 1.83 -6.57
C ARG A 93 -16.12 2.59 -7.85
N ALA A 94 -16.84 3.67 -8.18
CA ALA A 94 -16.60 4.47 -9.38
C ALA A 94 -15.49 5.55 -9.23
N ASP A 95 -15.04 5.84 -8.01
CA ASP A 95 -13.90 6.73 -7.75
C ASP A 95 -12.54 6.00 -7.86
N GLU A 96 -12.60 4.67 -8.09
CA GLU A 96 -11.45 3.78 -8.22
C GLU A 96 -10.83 3.95 -9.61
N VAL A 97 -9.73 4.71 -9.63
CA VAL A 97 -8.95 5.01 -10.82
C VAL A 97 -8.50 3.72 -11.51
N LYS A 98 -8.80 3.64 -12.80
CA LYS A 98 -8.21 2.73 -13.78
C LYS A 98 -6.73 3.11 -13.99
N MET A 99 -5.86 2.74 -13.06
CA MET A 99 -4.41 2.93 -13.16
C MET A 99 -3.74 1.59 -13.49
N SER A 100 -2.82 1.66 -14.47
CA SER A 100 -2.24 0.58 -15.28
C SER A 100 -2.01 -0.78 -14.60
N CYS A 101 -2.46 -1.84 -15.29
CA CYS A 101 -2.06 -3.23 -15.05
C CYS A 101 -0.52 -3.34 -15.01
N LEU A 102 0.02 -3.73 -13.86
CA LEU A 102 1.38 -4.21 -13.74
C LEU A 102 1.45 -5.59 -14.40
N SER A 103 2.04 -5.68 -15.60
CA SER A 103 2.16 -6.92 -16.38
C SER A 103 3.34 -7.81 -15.96
N THR A 104 4.18 -7.35 -15.03
CA THR A 104 5.45 -8.01 -14.70
C THR A 104 5.87 -7.74 -13.26
N ASN A 105 6.13 -8.81 -12.50
CA ASN A 105 6.70 -8.75 -11.15
C ASN A 105 8.21 -8.48 -11.25
N MET A 106 8.59 -7.21 -11.09
CA MET A 106 9.99 -6.80 -11.21
C MET A 106 10.89 -7.34 -10.09
N ARG A 107 10.32 -7.73 -8.93
CA ARG A 107 11.07 -8.30 -7.80
C ARG A 107 11.55 -9.72 -8.12
N ALA A 108 10.71 -10.54 -8.74
CA ALA A 108 11.09 -11.88 -9.23
C ALA A 108 12.09 -11.80 -10.40
N HIS A 109 11.90 -10.84 -11.32
CA HIS A 109 12.78 -10.64 -12.46
C HIS A 109 14.22 -10.25 -12.06
N LEU A 110 14.39 -9.48 -10.98
CA LEU A 110 15.69 -8.99 -10.54
C LEU A 110 16.44 -9.96 -9.61
N LEU A 111 15.75 -10.86 -8.91
CA LEU A 111 16.35 -11.71 -7.86
C LEU A 111 16.56 -13.18 -8.27
N GLY A 112 16.04 -13.63 -9.41
CA GLY A 112 16.48 -14.86 -10.07
C GLY A 112 16.28 -16.17 -9.30
N ASP A 113 15.41 -16.20 -8.29
CA ASP A 113 15.08 -17.40 -7.52
C ASP A 113 13.86 -18.10 -8.15
N SER A 114 14.04 -19.34 -8.62
CA SER A 114 13.02 -20.13 -9.33
C SER A 114 11.77 -20.43 -8.48
N THR A 115 11.93 -20.54 -7.16
CA THR A 115 10.83 -20.75 -6.21
C THR A 115 10.05 -19.47 -5.97
N SER A 116 10.75 -18.34 -5.88
CA SER A 116 10.16 -17.00 -5.80
C SER A 116 9.45 -16.60 -7.10
N ALA A 117 9.87 -17.13 -8.25
CA ALA A 117 9.27 -16.85 -9.55
C ALA A 117 7.89 -17.49 -9.72
N ALA A 118 7.73 -18.77 -9.35
CA ALA A 118 6.42 -19.46 -9.42
C ALA A 118 5.40 -18.79 -8.48
N PHE A 119 5.79 -18.55 -7.23
CA PHE A 119 4.94 -17.83 -6.27
C PHE A 119 4.62 -16.41 -6.74
N ALA A 120 5.58 -15.70 -7.36
CA ALA A 120 5.32 -14.39 -7.94
C ALA A 120 4.33 -14.43 -9.12
N GLU A 121 4.38 -15.45 -9.97
CA GLU A 121 3.40 -15.66 -11.04
C GLU A 121 2.00 -15.95 -10.48
N ASP A 122 1.90 -16.75 -9.42
CA ASP A 122 0.62 -17.05 -8.78
C ASP A 122 0.01 -15.81 -8.12
N ILE A 123 0.82 -14.97 -7.45
CA ILE A 123 0.39 -13.68 -6.90
C ILE A 123 -0.03 -12.70 -8.00
N LEU A 124 0.68 -12.67 -9.14
CA LEU A 124 0.27 -11.87 -10.30
C LEU A 124 -1.07 -12.37 -10.88
N ALA A 125 -1.24 -13.68 -11.03
CA ALA A 125 -2.47 -14.28 -11.54
C ALA A 125 -3.67 -14.00 -10.60
N LEU A 126 -3.43 -13.98 -9.28
CA LEU A 126 -4.40 -13.53 -8.28
C LEU A 126 -4.77 -12.07 -8.50
N GLY A 127 -3.79 -11.18 -8.62
CA GLY A 127 -3.99 -9.74 -8.83
C GLY A 127 -4.69 -9.38 -10.15
N GLU A 128 -4.47 -10.17 -11.21
CA GLU A 128 -5.16 -10.03 -12.50
C GLU A 128 -6.54 -10.70 -12.54
N GLY A 129 -6.92 -11.43 -11.48
CA GLY A 129 -8.19 -12.15 -11.39
C GLY A 129 -8.27 -13.36 -12.33
N LYS A 130 -7.12 -13.93 -12.71
CA LYS A 130 -7.01 -15.07 -13.64
C LYS A 130 -7.05 -16.44 -12.94
N LEU A 131 -7.04 -16.47 -11.60
CA LEU A 131 -7.13 -17.72 -10.86
C LEU A 131 -8.50 -18.40 -11.02
N PRO A 132 -8.53 -19.75 -11.07
CA PRO A 132 -9.75 -20.51 -11.21
C PRO A 132 -10.68 -20.26 -10.02
N ARG A 133 -11.97 -20.10 -10.34
CA ARG A 133 -13.04 -19.94 -9.35
C ARG A 133 -13.79 -21.24 -9.18
N ASN A 134 -14.19 -21.54 -7.95
CA ASN A 134 -15.10 -22.64 -7.67
C ASN A 134 -16.53 -22.30 -8.15
N ASP A 135 -17.45 -23.27 -8.05
CA ASP A 135 -18.86 -23.11 -8.43
C ASP A 135 -19.61 -22.05 -7.60
N MET A 136 -19.05 -21.63 -6.46
CA MET A 136 -19.57 -20.56 -5.60
C MET A 136 -19.02 -19.18 -5.96
N GLY A 137 -18.09 -19.10 -6.93
CA GLY A 137 -17.46 -17.86 -7.37
C GLY A 137 -16.24 -17.43 -6.56
N ASP A 138 -15.80 -18.24 -5.59
CA ASP A 138 -14.61 -17.99 -4.78
C ASP A 138 -13.34 -18.42 -5.51
N ILE A 139 -12.25 -17.70 -5.27
CA ILE A 139 -10.94 -18.00 -5.84
C ILE A 139 -10.34 -19.21 -5.11
N SER A 140 -9.91 -20.24 -5.87
CA SER A 140 -9.17 -21.36 -5.28
C SER A 140 -7.72 -20.94 -5.02
N ILE A 141 -7.32 -20.91 -3.75
CA ILE A 141 -5.96 -20.54 -3.28
C ILE A 141 -5.21 -21.73 -2.67
N SER A 142 -5.69 -22.96 -2.87
CA SER A 142 -5.16 -24.16 -2.21
C SER A 142 -3.73 -24.51 -2.62
N GLU A 143 -3.28 -24.04 -3.79
CA GLU A 143 -1.88 -24.18 -4.23
C GLU A 143 -0.97 -23.05 -3.72
N LEU A 144 -1.56 -21.96 -3.22
CA LEU A 144 -0.88 -20.76 -2.72
C LEU A 144 -0.72 -20.74 -1.21
N CYS A 145 -1.60 -21.43 -0.47
CA CYS A 145 -1.70 -21.33 0.98
C CYS A 145 -2.10 -22.68 1.60
N ASN A 146 -1.58 -22.96 2.79
CA ASN A 146 -2.12 -24.01 3.65
C ASN A 146 -3.42 -23.51 4.29
N THR A 147 -4.53 -24.20 4.05
CA THR A 147 -5.79 -23.97 4.74
C THR A 147 -5.81 -24.72 6.06
N VAL A 148 -6.26 -24.04 7.11
CA VAL A 148 -6.51 -24.60 8.43
C VAL A 148 -7.98 -24.49 8.76
N ASP A 149 -8.53 -25.51 9.41
CA ASP A 149 -9.98 -25.61 9.65
C ASP A 149 -10.44 -24.76 10.84
N ASN A 150 -9.52 -24.42 11.75
CA ASN A 150 -9.84 -23.63 12.94
C ASN A 150 -8.73 -22.62 13.32
N PRO A 151 -9.07 -21.56 14.07
CA PRO A 151 -8.10 -20.53 14.47
C PRO A 151 -7.00 -21.01 15.41
N SER A 152 -7.23 -22.07 16.18
CA SER A 152 -6.23 -22.62 17.10
C SER A 152 -5.10 -23.32 16.34
N ASP A 153 -5.44 -24.09 15.31
CA ASP A 153 -4.47 -24.69 14.40
C ASP A 153 -3.68 -23.60 13.65
N LEU A 154 -4.32 -22.48 13.29
CA LEU A 154 -3.64 -21.32 12.71
C LEU A 154 -2.59 -20.75 13.68
N LEU A 155 -2.96 -20.59 14.95
CA LEU A 155 -2.08 -20.06 15.98
C LEU A 155 -0.89 -20.99 16.21
N GLU A 156 -1.11 -22.30 16.32
CA GLU A 156 -0.04 -23.29 16.49
C GLU A 156 0.87 -23.37 15.26
N THR A 157 0.30 -23.27 14.06
CA THR A 157 1.05 -23.28 12.80
C THR A 157 1.95 -22.05 12.65
N VAL A 158 1.45 -20.86 12.98
CA VAL A 158 2.20 -19.60 12.80
C VAL A 158 3.10 -19.30 14.01
N PHE A 159 2.64 -19.58 15.23
CA PHE A 159 3.32 -19.32 16.50
C PHE A 159 3.49 -20.60 17.35
N PRO A 160 4.32 -21.56 16.91
CA PRO A 160 4.54 -22.78 17.66
C PRO A 160 5.26 -22.49 18.99
N ASN A 161 4.79 -23.11 20.08
CA ASN A 161 5.34 -22.93 21.44
C ASN A 161 5.45 -21.46 21.86
N LEU A 162 4.43 -20.66 21.58
CA LEU A 162 4.39 -19.22 21.89
C LEU A 162 4.75 -18.92 23.36
N GLU A 163 4.30 -19.76 24.30
CA GLU A 163 4.61 -19.60 25.73
C GLU A 163 6.11 -19.66 26.07
N SER A 164 6.90 -20.34 25.24
CA SER A 164 8.36 -20.43 25.41
C SER A 164 9.11 -19.34 24.65
N ASN A 165 8.50 -18.79 23.59
CA ASN A 165 9.17 -17.89 22.64
C ASN A 165 8.67 -16.43 22.70
N TYR A 166 7.66 -16.11 23.52
CA TYR A 166 7.08 -14.75 23.59
C TYR A 166 8.09 -13.66 23.98
N ALA A 167 9.20 -14.03 24.62
CA ALA A 167 10.26 -13.10 25.00
C ALA A 167 11.29 -12.85 23.88
N ASP A 168 11.28 -13.67 22.81
CA ASP A 168 12.19 -13.52 21.67
C ASP A 168 11.55 -12.63 20.60
N ILE A 169 12.01 -11.38 20.57
CA ILE A 169 11.55 -10.35 19.62
C ILE A 169 11.88 -10.73 18.18
N ASN A 170 13.03 -11.36 17.92
CA ASN A 170 13.40 -11.74 16.57
C ASN A 170 12.48 -12.84 16.07
N TRP A 171 12.20 -13.83 16.92
CA TRP A 171 11.26 -14.92 16.61
C TRP A 171 9.85 -14.40 16.33
N LEU A 172 9.37 -13.43 17.12
CA LEU A 172 8.06 -12.79 16.88
C LEU A 172 8.04 -11.95 15.60
N SER A 173 9.13 -11.25 15.28
CA SER A 173 9.18 -10.33 14.13
C SER A 173 9.09 -11.02 12.77
N GLU A 174 9.38 -12.32 12.71
CA GLU A 174 9.31 -13.14 11.49
C GLU A 174 7.90 -13.69 11.21
N ARG A 175 6.94 -13.47 12.11
CA ARG A 175 5.63 -14.12 12.09
C ARG A 175 4.52 -13.07 12.19
N THR A 176 3.44 -13.26 11.43
CA THR A 176 2.29 -12.35 11.47
C THR A 176 1.02 -13.08 11.04
N ILE A 177 -0.06 -12.86 11.78
CA ILE A 177 -1.41 -13.25 11.37
C ILE A 177 -2.15 -11.99 10.94
N LEU A 178 -2.70 -11.99 9.72
CA LEU A 178 -3.50 -10.90 9.18
C LEU A 178 -4.96 -11.32 9.18
N ALA A 179 -5.85 -10.43 9.64
CA ALA A 179 -7.30 -10.65 9.57
C ALA A 179 -7.98 -9.45 8.88
N PRO A 180 -9.02 -9.69 8.06
CA PRO A 180 -9.67 -8.63 7.27
C PRO A 180 -10.47 -7.64 8.12
N LYS A 181 -10.77 -7.97 9.39
CA LYS A 181 -11.50 -7.09 10.32
C LYS A 181 -10.79 -7.05 11.66
N ASN A 182 -10.80 -5.88 12.30
CA ASN A 182 -10.28 -5.70 13.66
C ASN A 182 -10.98 -6.60 14.69
N VAL A 183 -12.24 -6.97 14.47
CA VAL A 183 -12.95 -7.93 15.33
C VAL A 183 -12.29 -9.31 15.27
N GLY A 184 -11.83 -9.74 14.09
CA GLY A 184 -11.07 -10.98 13.92
C GLY A 184 -9.69 -10.90 14.55
N VAL A 185 -9.01 -9.74 14.43
CA VAL A 185 -7.73 -9.49 15.11
C VAL A 185 -7.90 -9.58 16.64
N SER A 186 -8.91 -8.93 17.20
CA SER A 186 -9.18 -8.99 18.65
C SER A 186 -9.48 -10.42 19.09
N ALA A 187 -10.33 -11.15 18.36
CA ALA A 187 -10.67 -12.52 18.70
C ALA A 187 -9.46 -13.47 18.74
N ILE A 188 -8.44 -13.23 17.90
CA ILE A 188 -7.19 -14.00 17.89
C ILE A 188 -6.26 -13.54 19.02
N ASN A 189 -6.15 -12.24 19.26
CA ASN A 189 -5.32 -11.69 20.34
C ASN A 189 -5.85 -12.03 21.74
N ASP A 190 -7.17 -12.17 21.88
CA ASP A 190 -7.85 -12.47 23.13
C ASP A 190 -7.99 -13.99 23.38
N GLN A 191 -7.48 -14.85 22.48
CA GLN A 191 -7.43 -16.29 22.76
C GLN A 191 -6.46 -16.53 23.92
N PRO A 192 -6.91 -17.13 25.03
CA PRO A 192 -6.00 -17.49 26.11
C PRO A 192 -5.04 -18.55 25.58
N ASN A 193 -3.73 -18.30 25.70
CA ASN A 193 -2.72 -19.34 25.59
C ASN A 193 -3.12 -20.44 26.59
N SER A 194 -3.55 -21.59 26.06
CA SER A 194 -3.97 -22.76 26.82
C SER A 194 -2.81 -23.74 26.96
#